data_AF-A0A9Q1B627-F1
#
_entry.id   AF-A0A9Q1B627-F1
#
_cell.length_a   1.000
_cell.length_b   1.000
_cell.length_c   1.000
_cell.angle_alpha   90.00
_cell.angle_beta   90.00
_cell.angle_gamma   90.00
#
_symmetry.space_group_name_H-M   'P 1'
#
loop_
_entity.id
_entity.type
_entity.pdbx_description
1 polymer ?
#
loop_
_entity_poly.entity_id
_entity_poly.type
_entity_poly.pdbx_seq_one_letter_code
_entity_poly.pdbx_strand_id
1 'polypeptide(L)'
;MSTRSACIVWEKDINQNLIKKRQQDIVRFLEANRIDFEEVDITMSEEKRLWMYKNIPQDKLPAQGNPLPPQIFSDERYCGDYDSFFESKENNTVFSFFGLKPNVASKESEP
;
A
#
# COMPACT_ATOMS: atom_id res chain seq x y z
N MET A 1 21.85 5.03 -7.03
CA MET A 1 20.84 4.01 -7.41
C MET A 1 19.57 4.41 -6.70
N SER A 2 18.51 4.76 -7.42
CA SER A 2 17.26 5.21 -6.79
C SER A 2 16.57 4.01 -6.17
N THR A 3 16.52 3.96 -4.83
CA THR A 3 15.65 3.02 -4.13
C THR A 3 14.22 3.36 -4.54
N ARG A 4 13.44 2.37 -4.98
CA ARG A 4 12.00 2.57 -5.25
C ARG A 4 11.30 2.78 -3.91
N SER A 5 10.46 3.80 -3.80
CA SER A 5 9.64 4.05 -2.62
C SER A 5 8.22 3.53 -2.84
N ALA A 6 7.57 3.09 -1.76
CA ALA A 6 6.14 2.82 -1.78
C ALA A 6 5.36 4.12 -1.59
N CYS A 7 4.35 4.37 -2.40
CA CYS A 7 3.42 5.49 -2.22
C CYS A 7 2.12 4.94 -1.67
N ILE A 8 1.68 5.41 -0.51
CA ILE A 8 0.48 4.90 0.15
C ILE A 8 -0.57 6.00 0.20
N VAL A 9 -1.69 5.73 -0.44
CA VAL A 9 -2.77 6.68 -0.64
C VAL A 9 -3.87 6.41 0.39
N TRP A 10 -4.10 7.38 1.27
CA TRP A 10 -4.98 7.28 2.42
C TRP A 10 -5.96 8.44 2.49
N GLU A 11 -7.03 8.25 3.25
CA GLU A 11 -7.91 9.33 3.71
C GLU A 11 -7.67 9.48 5.22
N LYS A 12 -7.04 10.59 5.64
CA LYS A 12 -6.59 10.77 7.05
C LYS A 12 -7.74 11.05 8.03
N ASP A 13 -8.83 11.66 7.55
CA ASP A 13 -9.99 12.05 8.36
C ASP A 13 -11.15 11.03 8.39
N ILE A 14 -10.86 9.74 8.16
CA ILE A 14 -11.91 8.72 8.29
C ILE A 14 -12.28 8.53 9.77
N ASN A 15 -13.53 8.80 10.12
CA ASN A 15 -14.12 8.50 11.42
C ASN A 15 -14.51 7.01 11.58
N GLN A 16 -13.75 6.10 10.92
CA GLN A 16 -13.90 4.65 11.06
C GLN A 16 -12.63 4.02 11.61
N ASN A 17 -12.76 3.42 12.80
CA ASN A 17 -11.67 2.76 13.51
C ASN A 17 -11.00 1.63 12.71
N LEU A 18 -11.74 0.95 11.82
CA LEU A 18 -11.20 -0.15 11.03
C LEU A 18 -10.18 0.34 9.99
N ILE A 19 -10.50 1.40 9.25
CA ILE A 19 -9.61 1.90 8.20
C ILE A 19 -8.34 2.49 8.80
N LYS A 20 -8.45 3.22 9.92
CA LYS A 20 -7.30 3.70 10.69
C LYS A 20 -6.37 2.58 11.14
N LYS A 21 -6.92 1.45 11.62
CA LYS A 21 -6.11 0.27 12.00
C LYS A 21 -5.40 -0.35 10.79
N ARG A 22 -6.09 -0.46 9.64
CA ARG A 22 -5.54 -0.98 8.39
C ARG A 22 -4.36 -0.12 7.89
N GLN A 23 -4.52 1.20 7.90
CA GLN A 23 -3.45 2.14 7.56
C GLN A 23 -2.25 1.98 8.50
N GLN A 24 -2.48 1.96 9.82
CA GLN A 24 -1.42 1.79 10.83
C GLN A 24 -0.67 0.46 10.69
N ASP A 25 -1.35 -0.65 10.35
CA ASP A 25 -0.67 -1.93 10.15
C ASP A 25 0.30 -1.89 8.97
N ILE A 26 -0.09 -1.25 7.85
CA ILE A 26 0.79 -1.08 6.68
C ILE A 26 2.01 -0.23 7.06
N VAL A 27 1.80 0.91 7.74
CA VAL A 27 2.90 1.81 8.17
C VAL A 27 3.91 1.09 9.03
N ARG A 28 3.42 0.45 10.11
CA ARG A 28 4.27 -0.25 11.06
C ARG A 28 5.07 -1.34 10.37
N PHE A 29 4.46 -2.03 9.41
CA PHE A 29 5.16 -3.03 8.62
C PHE A 29 6.29 -2.41 7.79
N LEU A 30 6.02 -1.31 7.07
CA LEU A 30 7.02 -0.66 6.23
C LEU A 30 8.18 -0.10 7.05
N GLU A 31 7.88 0.56 8.17
CA GLU A 31 8.88 1.05 9.13
C GLU A 31 9.74 -0.10 9.67
N ALA A 32 9.11 -1.20 10.11
CA ALA A 32 9.83 -2.36 10.64
C ALA A 32 10.75 -3.01 9.60
N ASN A 33 10.37 -2.99 8.32
CA ASN A 33 11.14 -3.54 7.22
C ASN A 33 12.08 -2.52 6.55
N ARG A 34 12.14 -1.28 7.06
CA ARG A 34 12.94 -0.18 6.49
C ARG A 34 12.66 0.04 5.01
N ILE A 35 11.40 -0.05 4.62
CA ILE A 35 10.93 0.27 3.28
C ILE A 35 10.56 1.74 3.28
N ASP A 36 11.19 2.53 2.41
CA ASP A 36 10.87 3.95 2.25
C ASP A 36 9.46 4.12 1.68
N PHE A 37 8.67 5.02 2.28
CA PHE A 37 7.31 5.29 1.81
C PHE A 37 6.88 6.75 1.97
N GLU A 38 5.87 7.14 1.20
CA GLU A 38 5.18 8.42 1.31
C GLU A 38 3.70 8.22 1.63
N GLU A 39 3.16 9.00 2.56
CA GLU A 39 1.73 9.07 2.85
C GLU A 39 1.05 10.17 2.05
N VAL A 40 0.13 9.79 1.19
CA VAL A 40 -0.64 10.71 0.35
C VAL A 40 -2.06 10.82 0.90
N ASP A 41 -2.39 11.97 1.50
CA ASP A 41 -3.75 12.26 1.97
C ASP A 41 -4.64 12.76 0.83
N ILE A 42 -5.74 12.05 0.56
CA ILE A 42 -6.70 12.36 -0.50
C ILE A 42 -7.92 13.16 -0.02
N THR A 43 -8.13 13.32 1.30
CA THR A 43 -9.24 14.16 1.81
C THR A 43 -9.07 15.62 1.42
N MET A 44 -7.81 16.08 1.44
CA MET A 44 -7.45 17.47 1.26
C MET A 44 -7.18 17.85 -0.21
N SER A 45 -7.27 16.89 -1.14
CA SER A 45 -7.01 17.11 -2.56
C SER A 45 -7.86 16.22 -3.45
N GLU A 46 -8.84 16.83 -4.11
CA GLU A 46 -9.66 16.14 -5.11
C GLU A 46 -8.82 15.60 -6.28
N GLU A 47 -7.77 16.33 -6.68
CA GLU A 47 -6.85 15.88 -7.73
C GLU A 47 -6.21 14.53 -7.37
N LYS A 48 -5.68 14.40 -6.15
CA LYS A 48 -5.08 13.14 -5.67
C LYS A 48 -6.11 12.01 -5.58
N ARG A 49 -7.34 12.33 -5.14
CA ARG A 49 -8.46 11.36 -5.13
C ARG A 49 -8.79 10.86 -6.53
N LEU A 50 -8.94 11.76 -7.49
CA LEU A 50 -9.24 11.41 -8.88
C LEU A 50 -8.09 10.67 -9.54
N TRP A 51 -6.84 11.05 -9.25
CA TRP A 51 -5.66 10.33 -9.71
C TRP A 51 -5.68 8.89 -9.19
N MET A 52 -5.96 8.67 -7.90
CA MET A 52 -6.09 7.34 -7.33
C MET A 52 -7.14 6.51 -8.08
N TYR A 53 -8.35 7.05 -8.29
CA TYR A 53 -9.41 6.33 -9.00
C TYR A 53 -9.06 5.99 -10.44
N LYS A 54 -8.35 6.88 -11.15
CA LYS A 54 -7.92 6.64 -12.54
C LYS A 54 -6.83 5.59 -12.67
N ASN A 55 -5.98 5.44 -11.66
CA ASN A 55 -4.82 4.53 -11.70
C ASN A 55 -5.10 3.16 -11.06
N ILE A 56 -6.27 2.95 -10.45
CA ILE A 56 -6.71 1.62 -10.01
C ILE A 56 -7.23 0.84 -11.24
N PRO A 57 -6.72 -0.38 -11.50
CA PRO A 57 -7.23 -1.24 -12.57
C PRO A 57 -8.73 -1.53 -12.42
N GLN A 58 -9.45 -1.58 -13.54
CA GLN A 58 -10.91 -1.73 -13.53
C GLN A 58 -11.37 -3.04 -12.88
N ASP A 59 -10.58 -4.11 -12.98
CA ASP A 59 -10.83 -5.41 -12.34
C ASP A 59 -10.59 -5.40 -10.82
N LYS A 60 -9.94 -4.36 -10.30
CA LYS A 60 -9.67 -4.13 -8.87
C LYS A 60 -10.60 -3.09 -8.25
N LEU A 61 -11.44 -2.43 -9.04
CA LEU A 61 -12.46 -1.55 -8.52
C LEU A 61 -13.57 -2.36 -7.84
N PRO A 62 -14.16 -1.84 -6.74
CA PRO A 62 -15.27 -2.51 -6.09
C PRO A 62 -16.49 -2.59 -7.02
N ALA A 63 -17.27 -3.67 -6.90
CA ALA A 63 -18.49 -3.85 -7.69
C ALA A 63 -19.55 -2.75 -7.44
N GLN A 64 -19.50 -2.11 -6.26
CA GLN A 64 -20.37 -0.99 -5.91
C GLN A 64 -19.59 0.06 -5.11
N GLY A 65 -19.77 1.32 -5.47
CA GLY A 65 -19.16 2.45 -4.77
C GLY A 65 -17.74 2.77 -5.26
N ASN A 66 -17.02 3.55 -4.46
CA ASN A 66 -15.65 3.97 -4.75
C ASN A 66 -14.64 3.10 -3.98
N PRO A 67 -13.43 2.90 -4.52
CA PRO A 67 -12.38 2.20 -3.77
C PRO A 67 -12.07 2.97 -2.49
N LEU A 68 -12.07 2.24 -1.38
CA LEU A 68 -11.79 2.80 -0.05
C LEU A 68 -10.29 2.69 0.25
N PRO A 69 -9.70 3.68 0.92
CA PRO A 69 -8.32 3.58 1.38
C PRO A 69 -8.17 2.55 2.51
N PRO A 70 -6.94 2.05 2.76
CA PRO A 70 -5.69 2.41 2.08
C PRO A 70 -5.56 1.77 0.69
N GLN A 71 -5.02 2.53 -0.26
CA GLN A 71 -4.65 2.06 -1.59
C GLN A 71 -3.14 2.22 -1.77
N ILE A 72 -2.46 1.18 -2.23
CA ILE A 72 -1.01 1.10 -2.22
C ILE A 72 -0.50 1.14 -3.66
N PHE A 73 0.44 2.05 -3.89
CA PHE A 73 1.15 2.22 -5.15
C PHE A 73 2.65 2.09 -4.89
N SER A 74 3.40 1.75 -5.92
CA SER A 74 4.85 1.91 -5.93
C SER A 74 5.20 2.69 -7.19
N ASP A 75 5.77 3.88 -6.99
CA ASP A 75 5.85 4.91 -8.01
C ASP A 75 4.44 5.18 -8.60
N GLU A 76 4.22 4.90 -9.89
CA GLU A 76 2.91 5.05 -10.57
C GLU A 76 2.16 3.72 -10.72
N ARG A 77 2.71 2.61 -10.23
CA ARG A 77 2.12 1.28 -10.36
C ARG A 77 1.20 0.98 -9.19
N TYR A 78 -0.05 0.60 -9.48
CA TYR A 78 -0.95 0.05 -8.47
C TYR A 78 -0.45 -1.32 -7.97
N CYS A 79 -0.21 -1.43 -6.67
CA CYS A 79 0.18 -2.68 -6.01
C CYS A 79 -1.04 -3.45 -5.52
N GLY A 80 -1.98 -2.75 -4.86
CA GLY A 80 -3.19 -3.35 -4.32
C GLY A 80 -3.80 -2.53 -3.18
N ASP A 81 -4.87 -3.05 -2.62
CA ASP A 81 -5.53 -2.54 -1.41
C ASP A 81 -4.97 -3.21 -0.15
N TYR A 82 -5.62 -2.96 1.01
CA TYR A 82 -5.24 -3.60 2.27
C TYR A 82 -5.31 -5.13 2.22
N ASP A 83 -6.36 -5.70 1.62
CA ASP A 83 -6.57 -7.15 1.62
C ASP A 83 -5.49 -7.83 0.76
N SER A 84 -5.12 -7.23 -0.38
CA SER A 84 -4.00 -7.67 -1.22
C SER A 84 -2.66 -7.59 -0.49
N PHE A 85 -2.43 -6.53 0.28
CA PHE A 85 -1.24 -6.41 1.13
C PHE A 85 -1.20 -7.49 2.22
N PHE A 86 -2.33 -7.72 2.89
CA PHE A 86 -2.44 -8.74 3.93
C PHE A 86 -2.18 -10.15 3.38
N GLU A 87 -2.76 -10.49 2.23
CA GLU A 87 -2.47 -11.75 1.54
C GLU A 87 -0.98 -11.88 1.18
N SER A 88 -0.35 -10.79 0.72
CA SER A 88 1.09 -10.80 0.43
C SER A 88 1.94 -11.01 1.69
N LYS A 89 1.48 -10.51 2.85
CA LYS A 89 2.11 -10.68 4.17
C LYS A 89 2.01 -12.12 4.63
N GLU A 90 0.84 -12.75 4.51
CA GLU A 90 0.64 -14.17 4.83
C GLU A 90 1.48 -15.08 3.94
N ASN A 91 1.62 -14.72 2.66
CA ASN A 91 2.41 -15.48 1.69
C ASN A 91 3.91 -15.14 1.67
N ASN A 92 4.39 -14.23 2.53
CA ASN A 92 5.77 -13.72 2.53
C ASN A 92 6.24 -13.15 1.16
N THR A 93 5.32 -12.59 0.38
CA THR A 93 5.57 -12.01 -0.96
C THR A 93 5.50 -10.48 -0.96
N VAL A 94 5.53 -9.84 0.21
CA VAL A 94 5.36 -8.38 0.36
C VAL A 94 6.38 -7.57 -0.46
N PHE A 95 7.64 -7.99 -0.51
CA PHE A 95 8.63 -7.29 -1.34
C PHE A 95 8.25 -7.32 -2.84
N SER A 96 7.74 -8.46 -3.32
CA SER A 96 7.23 -8.58 -4.69
C SER A 96 5.96 -7.76 -4.92
N PHE A 97 5.08 -7.68 -3.91
CA PHE A 97 3.89 -6.82 -3.92
C PHE A 97 4.26 -5.35 -4.15
N PHE A 98 5.29 -4.85 -3.46
CA PHE A 98 5.82 -3.49 -3.69
C PHE A 98 6.72 -3.38 -4.92
N GLY A 99 6.95 -4.45 -5.69
CA GLY A 99 7.89 -4.43 -6.81
C GLY A 99 9.35 -4.15 -6.40
N LEU A 100 9.67 -4.41 -5.13
CA LEU A 100 10.99 -4.28 -4.55
C LEU A 100 11.77 -5.58 -4.72
N LYS A 101 13.09 -5.47 -4.83
CA LYS A 101 13.94 -6.65 -4.75
C LYS A 101 13.92 -7.13 -3.29
N PRO A 102 13.74 -8.43 -3.02
CA PRO A 102 13.88 -8.94 -1.66
C PRO A 102 15.28 -8.56 -1.18
N ASN A 103 15.37 -7.83 -0.08
CA ASN A 103 16.65 -7.60 0.55
C ASN A 103 17.14 -8.97 1.04
N VAL A 104 18.25 -9.46 0.49
CA VAL A 104 18.84 -10.77 0.80
C VAL A 104 19.22 -10.92 2.28
N ALA A 105 19.08 -9.88 3.09
CA ALA A 105 19.38 -9.85 4.52
C ALA A 105 18.41 -10.67 5.42
N SER A 106 17.41 -11.37 4.89
CA SER A 106 16.44 -12.13 5.72
C SER A 106 16.33 -13.62 5.40
N LYS A 107 17.34 -14.22 4.73
CA LYS A 107 17.54 -15.67 4.79
C LYS A 107 18.66 -15.98 5.78
N GLU A 108 18.31 -16.04 7.07
CA GLU A 108 18.99 -16.93 8.01
C GLU A 108 17.93 -17.87 8.57
N SER A 109 17.65 -18.91 7.79
CA SER A 109 16.90 -20.09 8.22
C SER A 109 17.41 -21.24 7.34
N GLU A 110 18.66 -21.63 7.60
CA GLU A 110 19.14 -22.97 7.27
C GLU A 110 19.09 -23.80 8.56
N PRO A 111 18.39 -24.95 8.58
CA PRO A 111 18.79 -26.08 9.41
C PRO A 111 19.93 -26.87 8.76
#